data_AF-A0A418UPW7-F1
#
_entry.id   AF-A0A418UPW7-F1
#
_cell.length_a   1.000
_cell.length_b   1.000
_cell.length_c   1.000
_cell.angle_alpha   90.00
_cell.angle_beta   90.00
_cell.angle_gamma   90.00
#
_symmetry.space_group_name_H-M   'P 1'
#
loop_
_entity.id
_entity.type
_entity.pdbx_description
1 polymer ?
#
loop_
_entity_poly.entity_id
_entity_poly.type
_entity_poly.pdbx_seq_one_letter_code
_entity_poly.pdbx_strand_id
1 'polypeptide(L)'
;MLVGPRGEACAVVGRGRSVLLALGRGSFYTDESGVVVHVEAHSAVERRGWWDIRSPMNPDLRDPLPSATYTVDGRFHYTTDEWGRTVRIQVDGLDEVSQRYRSGDVQAEIGGLGGEGFDGGHLVAHRFGGAPEEINVVPMRSTLNQGTEGRYLDSYRKLEDDIAASRGAYENIDIHIEYDGPPGVEPGTSLSGVPQAGRVPVKFEVYSTDAGGVPRVPRTFPNR
;
A
#
# COMPACT_ATOMS: atom_id res chain seq x y z
N MET A 1 -18.41 -21.36 -14.07
CA MET A 1 -17.22 -21.07 -13.24
C MET A 1 -16.84 -19.65 -13.56
N LEU A 2 -16.95 -18.72 -12.61
CA LEU A 2 -16.47 -17.37 -12.84
C LEU A 2 -14.96 -17.35 -12.62
N VAL A 3 -14.32 -16.52 -13.44
CA VAL A 3 -12.88 -16.36 -13.49
C VAL A 3 -12.56 -15.06 -12.78
N GLY A 4 -11.77 -15.12 -11.71
CA GLY A 4 -11.31 -13.94 -10.98
C GLY A 4 -10.36 -13.08 -11.80
N PRO A 5 -9.93 -11.91 -11.28
CA PRO A 5 -9.13 -10.93 -12.02
C PRO A 5 -7.80 -11.47 -12.57
N ARG A 6 -7.31 -12.62 -12.07
CA ARG A 6 -6.09 -13.26 -12.57
C ARG A 6 -6.31 -14.65 -13.16
N GLY A 7 -7.52 -14.97 -13.62
CA GLY A 7 -7.76 -16.26 -14.26
C GLY A 7 -8.20 -17.38 -13.32
N GLU A 8 -8.34 -17.13 -12.02
CA GLU A 8 -8.63 -18.15 -11.01
C GLU A 8 -10.11 -18.54 -10.90
N ALA A 9 -10.36 -19.72 -10.33
CA ALA A 9 -11.69 -20.15 -9.94
C ALA A 9 -12.24 -19.29 -8.80
N CYS A 10 -13.42 -18.69 -8.97
CA CYS A 10 -14.11 -17.97 -7.90
C CYS A 10 -15.50 -18.55 -7.62
N ALA A 11 -15.90 -18.49 -6.34
CA ALA A 11 -17.28 -18.70 -5.92
C ALA A 11 -18.01 -17.36 -5.84
N VAL A 12 -19.28 -17.33 -6.28
CA VAL A 12 -20.16 -16.14 -6.17
C VAL A 12 -20.99 -16.24 -4.90
N VAL A 13 -20.98 -15.18 -4.10
CA VAL A 13 -21.86 -15.05 -2.94
C VAL A 13 -22.69 -13.76 -3.08
N GLY A 14 -23.94 -13.86 -3.55
CA GLY A 14 -24.89 -12.74 -3.55
C GLY A 14 -25.75 -12.57 -4.81
N ARG A 15 -26.87 -11.84 -4.70
CA ARG A 15 -27.66 -11.29 -5.82
C ARG A 15 -27.49 -9.76 -5.82
N GLY A 16 -27.04 -9.18 -6.93
CA GLY A 16 -26.76 -7.74 -7.08
C GLY A 16 -25.27 -7.48 -7.29
N ARG A 17 -24.55 -7.08 -6.23
CA ARG A 17 -23.07 -7.02 -6.21
C ARG A 17 -22.51 -8.45 -6.16
N SER A 18 -21.58 -8.76 -7.05
CA SER A 18 -20.93 -10.07 -7.05
C SER A 18 -19.72 -10.02 -6.11
N VAL A 19 -19.72 -10.90 -5.11
CA VAL A 19 -18.52 -11.21 -4.33
C VAL A 19 -17.85 -12.41 -4.97
N LEU A 20 -16.63 -12.24 -5.46
CA LEU A 20 -15.77 -13.31 -5.94
C LEU A 20 -14.83 -13.68 -4.80
N LEU A 21 -14.95 -14.90 -4.30
CA LEU A 21 -14.01 -15.43 -3.31
C LEU A 21 -12.86 -16.14 -4.03
N ALA A 22 -11.65 -15.60 -3.92
CA ALA A 22 -10.43 -16.30 -4.32
C ALA A 22 -9.78 -16.87 -3.05
N LEU A 23 -9.89 -18.19 -2.87
CA LEU A 23 -9.40 -18.88 -1.68
C LEU A 23 -7.94 -18.51 -1.42
N GLY A 24 -7.68 -17.96 -0.23
CA GLY A 24 -6.34 -17.56 0.19
C GLY A 24 -5.76 -16.35 -0.54
N ARG A 25 -6.57 -15.50 -1.18
CA ARG A 25 -6.15 -14.21 -1.80
C ARG A 25 -6.98 -13.03 -1.33
N GLY A 26 -8.28 -13.22 -1.17
CA GLY A 26 -9.19 -12.19 -0.66
C GLY A 26 -10.61 -12.33 -1.21
N SER A 27 -11.42 -11.32 -0.89
CA SER A 27 -12.77 -11.11 -1.40
C SER A 27 -12.77 -9.93 -2.37
N PHE A 28 -13.31 -10.12 -3.56
CA PHE A 28 -13.38 -9.09 -4.60
C PHE A 28 -14.82 -8.69 -4.82
N TYR A 29 -15.08 -7.39 -4.79
CA TYR A 29 -16.41 -6.82 -4.90
C TYR A 29 -16.52 -6.04 -6.20
N THR A 30 -17.52 -6.38 -7.02
CA THR A 30 -17.74 -5.72 -8.30
C THR A 30 -18.86 -4.69 -8.25
N ASP A 31 -18.80 -3.72 -9.17
CA ASP A 31 -19.94 -2.88 -9.52
C ASP A 31 -20.97 -3.63 -10.40
N GLU A 32 -21.98 -2.90 -10.91
CA GLU A 32 -23.04 -3.44 -11.77
C GLU A 32 -22.53 -3.87 -13.16
N SER A 33 -21.39 -3.34 -13.61
CA SER A 33 -20.75 -3.70 -14.87
C SER A 33 -19.84 -4.94 -14.74
N GLY A 34 -19.62 -5.42 -13.51
CA GLY A 34 -18.74 -6.54 -13.21
C GLY A 34 -17.27 -6.15 -13.03
N VAL A 35 -16.96 -4.85 -12.98
CA VAL A 35 -15.61 -4.35 -12.69
C VAL A 35 -15.35 -4.43 -11.18
N VAL A 36 -14.19 -4.95 -10.79
CA VAL A 36 -13.77 -4.98 -9.37
C VAL A 36 -13.47 -3.56 -8.90
N VAL A 37 -14.18 -3.12 -7.85
CA VAL A 37 -14.04 -1.77 -7.28
C VAL A 37 -13.51 -1.79 -5.83
N HIS A 38 -13.63 -2.93 -5.15
CA HIS A 38 -13.11 -3.11 -3.80
C HIS A 38 -12.53 -4.52 -3.61
N VAL A 39 -11.45 -4.62 -2.83
CA VAL A 39 -10.79 -5.88 -2.47
C VAL A 39 -10.54 -5.91 -0.96
N GLU A 40 -11.00 -6.96 -0.29
CA GLU A 40 -10.57 -7.28 1.07
C GLU A 40 -9.50 -8.36 0.99
N ALA A 41 -8.31 -8.08 1.51
CA ALA A 41 -7.15 -8.93 1.34
C ALA A 41 -6.36 -9.10 2.64
N HIS A 42 -5.61 -10.19 2.73
CA HIS A 42 -4.64 -10.42 3.79
C HIS A 42 -3.24 -10.16 3.23
N SER A 43 -2.41 -9.41 3.94
CA SER A 43 -1.00 -9.20 3.59
C SER A 43 -0.16 -10.42 3.94
N ALA A 44 1.08 -10.43 3.49
CA ALA A 44 2.08 -11.40 3.92
C ALA A 44 2.31 -11.42 5.44
N VAL A 45 2.02 -10.34 6.16
CA VAL A 45 2.11 -10.30 7.63
C VAL A 45 1.16 -11.32 8.24
N GLU A 46 -0.12 -11.31 7.86
CA GLU A 46 -1.12 -12.26 8.37
C GLU A 46 -0.96 -13.65 7.74
N ARG A 47 -0.71 -13.72 6.43
CA ARG A 47 -0.65 -14.98 5.67
C ARG A 47 0.50 -15.89 6.07
N ARG A 48 1.61 -15.36 6.61
CA ARG A 48 2.75 -16.18 7.06
C ARG A 48 2.38 -17.19 8.15
N GLY A 49 1.33 -16.93 8.92
CA GLY A 49 0.86 -17.83 9.97
C GLY A 49 -0.02 -18.98 9.48
N TRP A 50 -0.38 -19.00 8.19
CA TRP A 50 -1.37 -19.94 7.67
C TRP A 50 -0.71 -21.28 7.29
N TRP A 51 -1.33 -22.38 7.72
CA TRP A 51 -0.75 -23.72 7.69
C TRP A 51 -0.51 -24.29 6.27
N ASP A 52 -1.20 -23.75 5.26
CA ASP A 52 -1.21 -24.23 3.87
C ASP A 52 -0.57 -23.26 2.86
N ILE A 53 0.06 -22.17 3.33
CA ILE A 53 0.68 -21.15 2.48
C ILE A 53 2.18 -21.43 2.27
N ARG A 54 2.57 -21.64 1.00
CA ARG A 54 3.99 -21.81 0.58
C ARG A 54 4.73 -20.48 0.36
N SER A 55 4.01 -19.42 0.01
CA SER A 55 4.55 -18.07 -0.15
C SER A 55 3.57 -17.08 0.50
N PRO A 56 4.00 -16.32 1.53
CA PRO A 56 3.10 -15.46 2.27
C PRO A 56 2.61 -14.28 1.43
N MET A 57 3.37 -13.87 0.41
CA MET A 57 3.06 -12.70 -0.43
C MET A 57 1.69 -12.84 -1.08
N ASN A 58 0.86 -11.81 -0.95
CA ASN A 58 -0.41 -11.77 -1.64
C ASN A 58 -0.23 -11.24 -3.08
N PRO A 59 -0.50 -12.05 -4.12
CA PRO A 59 -0.33 -11.60 -5.50
C PRO A 59 -1.15 -10.35 -5.83
N ASP A 60 -2.36 -10.19 -5.27
CA ASP A 60 -3.22 -9.03 -5.54
C ASP A 60 -2.75 -7.74 -4.87
N LEU A 61 -1.88 -7.86 -3.86
CA LEU A 61 -1.19 -6.72 -3.26
C LEU A 61 0.17 -6.46 -3.92
N ARG A 62 0.79 -7.48 -4.53
CA ARG A 62 2.01 -7.34 -5.35
C ARG A 62 1.75 -6.63 -6.68
N ASP A 63 0.55 -6.80 -7.24
CA ASP A 63 0.16 -6.16 -8.48
C ASP A 63 -1.30 -5.67 -8.39
N PRO A 64 -1.52 -4.54 -7.68
CA PRO A 64 -2.86 -4.01 -7.46
C PRO A 64 -3.60 -3.69 -8.76
N LEU A 65 -4.90 -3.97 -8.75
CA LEU A 65 -5.85 -3.55 -9.77
C LEU A 65 -5.96 -2.02 -9.84
N PRO A 66 -6.18 -1.47 -11.05
CA PRO A 66 -6.45 -0.05 -11.23
C PRO A 66 -7.82 0.34 -10.70
N SER A 67 -7.97 1.62 -10.34
CA SER A 67 -9.22 2.26 -9.94
C SER A 67 -9.99 1.49 -8.86
N ALA A 68 -9.27 0.92 -7.90
CA ALA A 68 -9.82 0.06 -6.86
C ALA A 68 -9.46 0.56 -5.47
N THR A 69 -10.27 0.16 -4.50
CA THR A 69 -9.99 0.34 -3.08
C THR A 69 -9.65 -1.00 -2.45
N TYR A 70 -8.80 -1.00 -1.43
CA TYR A 70 -8.42 -2.20 -0.70
C TYR A 70 -8.62 -1.99 0.79
N THR A 71 -9.14 -3.00 1.47
CA THR A 71 -9.02 -3.14 2.93
C THR A 71 -8.08 -4.30 3.19
N VAL A 72 -6.87 -3.99 3.65
CA VAL A 72 -5.82 -4.97 3.95
C VAL A 72 -5.73 -5.19 5.45
N ASP A 73 -5.71 -6.45 5.87
CA ASP A 73 -5.62 -6.88 7.29
C ASP A 73 -6.69 -6.21 8.17
N GLY A 74 -7.85 -5.91 7.58
CA GLY A 74 -8.98 -5.26 8.24
C GLY A 74 -8.74 -3.82 8.72
N ARG A 75 -7.60 -3.20 8.39
CA ARG A 75 -7.19 -1.94 9.03
C ARG A 75 -6.52 -0.90 8.13
N PHE A 76 -5.92 -1.34 7.02
CA PHE A 76 -5.24 -0.43 6.10
C PHE A 76 -6.11 -0.25 4.85
N HIS A 77 -6.53 0.98 4.59
CA HIS A 77 -7.40 1.29 3.46
C HIS A 77 -6.62 1.97 2.36
N TYR A 78 -6.36 1.25 1.26
CA TYR A 78 -5.61 1.77 0.12
C TYR A 78 -6.56 2.20 -1.00
N THR A 79 -6.17 3.22 -1.76
CA THR A 79 -6.79 3.60 -3.02
C THR A 79 -5.74 3.60 -4.12
N THR A 80 -6.06 2.95 -5.25
CA THR A 80 -5.22 2.96 -6.44
C THR A 80 -5.77 3.92 -7.50
N ASP A 81 -4.87 4.48 -8.30
CA ASP A 81 -5.25 5.21 -9.51
C ASP A 81 -5.59 4.27 -10.67
N GLU A 82 -5.89 4.84 -11.83
CA GLU A 82 -6.27 4.13 -13.05
C GLU A 82 -5.17 3.22 -13.65
N TRP A 83 -3.99 3.16 -13.04
CA TRP A 83 -2.89 2.25 -13.40
C TRP A 83 -2.47 1.31 -12.26
N GLY A 84 -3.23 1.27 -11.15
CA GLY A 84 -2.92 0.40 -10.02
C GLY A 84 -1.84 0.95 -9.08
N ARG A 85 -1.43 2.22 -9.24
CA ARG A 85 -0.47 2.86 -8.32
C ARG A 85 -1.20 3.32 -7.06
N THR A 86 -0.65 3.06 -5.88
CA THR A 86 -1.23 3.53 -4.63
C THR A 86 -1.14 5.05 -4.55
N VAL A 87 -2.28 5.73 -4.48
CA VAL A 87 -2.37 7.19 -4.38
C VAL A 87 -2.85 7.67 -3.02
N ARG A 88 -3.47 6.78 -2.23
CA ARG A 88 -3.94 7.11 -0.89
C ARG A 88 -3.90 5.92 0.05
N ILE A 89 -3.60 6.18 1.33
CA ILE A 89 -3.73 5.23 2.43
C ILE A 89 -4.42 5.91 3.60
N GLN A 90 -5.45 5.27 4.16
CA GLN A 90 -6.12 5.71 5.36
C GLN A 90 -6.02 4.65 6.46
N VAL A 91 -5.69 5.08 7.67
CA VAL A 91 -5.54 4.22 8.86
C VAL A 91 -6.02 4.97 10.10
N ASP A 92 -6.87 4.35 10.91
CA ASP A 92 -7.38 4.97 12.13
C ASP A 92 -6.25 5.29 13.13
N GLY A 93 -5.32 4.35 13.33
CA GLY A 93 -4.16 4.53 14.19
C GLY A 93 -3.06 3.53 13.91
N LEU A 94 -1.82 3.92 14.23
CA LEU A 94 -0.61 3.11 14.02
C LEU A 94 0.05 2.75 15.35
N ASP A 95 -0.43 1.68 15.96
CA ASP A 95 0.25 1.04 17.09
C ASP A 95 1.36 0.10 16.60
N GLU A 96 2.45 0.01 17.37
CA GLU A 96 3.45 -1.02 17.13
C GLU A 96 2.87 -2.42 17.31
N VAL A 97 3.14 -3.28 16.34
CA VAL A 97 2.68 -4.68 16.35
C VAL A 97 3.83 -5.63 16.64
N SER A 98 3.52 -6.79 17.21
CA SER A 98 4.49 -7.86 17.47
C SER A 98 4.71 -8.74 16.23
N GLN A 99 3.69 -8.92 15.40
CA GLN A 99 3.78 -9.66 14.14
C GLN A 99 4.20 -8.71 13.02
N ARG A 100 5.36 -8.99 12.44
CA ARG A 100 5.96 -8.20 11.38
C ARG A 100 6.45 -9.13 10.29
N TYR A 101 6.34 -8.70 9.05
CA TYR A 101 6.98 -9.37 7.93
C TYR A 101 7.64 -8.34 7.04
N ARG A 102 8.90 -8.61 6.70
CA ARG A 102 9.69 -7.78 5.81
C ARG A 102 10.23 -8.68 4.71
N SER A 103 10.07 -8.27 3.45
CA SER A 103 10.73 -8.93 2.33
C SER A 103 11.86 -8.05 1.80
N GLY A 104 13.10 -8.46 2.04
CA GLY A 104 14.29 -7.73 1.58
C GLY A 104 14.38 -7.69 0.05
N ASP A 105 14.08 -8.82 -0.60
CA ASP A 105 14.13 -8.94 -2.06
C ASP A 105 13.15 -7.99 -2.74
N VAL A 106 11.94 -7.87 -2.19
CA VAL A 106 10.89 -6.98 -2.71
C VAL A 106 11.27 -5.51 -2.54
N GLN A 107 11.85 -5.16 -1.40
CA GLN A 107 12.33 -3.79 -1.20
C GLN A 107 13.49 -3.44 -2.14
N ALA A 108 14.38 -4.39 -2.40
CA ALA A 108 15.47 -4.19 -3.35
C ALA A 108 14.94 -4.05 -4.79
N GLU A 109 14.00 -4.91 -5.18
CA GLU A 109 13.31 -4.85 -6.48
C GLU A 109 12.63 -3.49 -6.69
N ILE A 110 11.80 -3.07 -5.73
CA ILE A 110 11.05 -1.81 -5.81
C ILE A 110 11.99 -0.60 -5.73
N GLY A 111 12.99 -0.61 -4.85
CA GLY A 111 13.99 0.45 -4.78
C GLY A 111 14.75 0.63 -6.10
N GLY A 112 15.08 -0.49 -6.76
CA GLY A 112 15.71 -0.49 -8.08
C GLY A 112 14.90 0.22 -9.16
N LEU A 113 13.57 0.32 -9.02
CA LEU A 113 12.73 1.09 -9.94
C LEU A 113 13.01 2.60 -9.87
N GLY A 114 13.44 3.11 -8.72
CA GLY A 114 13.85 4.52 -8.57
C GLY A 114 15.26 4.82 -9.08
N GLY A 115 16.08 3.79 -9.29
CA GLY A 115 17.48 3.93 -9.65
C GLY A 115 18.40 4.16 -8.45
N GLU A 116 19.59 4.70 -8.70
CA GLU A 116 20.57 4.96 -7.64
C GLU A 116 20.04 5.97 -6.61
N GLY A 117 20.23 5.67 -5.32
CA GLY A 117 19.77 6.52 -4.22
C GLY A 117 18.30 6.36 -3.83
N PHE A 118 17.66 5.27 -4.28
CA PHE A 118 16.31 4.87 -3.87
C PHE A 118 16.29 3.53 -3.15
N ASP A 119 15.39 3.42 -2.17
CA ASP A 119 15.03 2.19 -1.46
C ASP A 119 13.58 1.80 -1.78
N GLY A 120 13.21 0.54 -1.52
CA GLY A 120 11.81 0.15 -1.37
C GLY A 120 11.26 0.63 -0.03
N GLY A 121 10.86 1.90 0.01
CA GLY A 121 10.31 2.56 1.20
C GLY A 121 8.87 2.13 1.47
N HIS A 122 8.57 1.84 2.73
CA HIS A 122 7.19 1.56 3.15
C HIS A 122 6.42 2.87 3.31
N LEU A 123 5.18 2.92 2.84
CA LEU A 123 4.24 4.00 3.12
C LEU A 123 3.67 3.85 4.54
N VAL A 124 3.32 2.64 4.94
CA VAL A 124 3.13 2.28 6.35
C VAL A 124 4.25 1.36 6.79
N ALA A 125 5.04 1.80 7.77
CA ALA A 125 6.21 1.07 8.25
C ALA A 125 5.87 -0.36 8.73
N HIS A 126 6.78 -1.31 8.49
CA HIS A 126 6.65 -2.69 8.96
C HIS A 126 6.44 -2.82 10.48
N ARG A 127 6.93 -1.86 11.28
CA ARG A 127 6.77 -1.84 12.76
C ARG A 127 5.31 -1.68 13.18
N PHE A 128 4.48 -1.09 12.31
CA PHE A 128 3.04 -0.91 12.50
C PHE A 128 2.21 -2.00 11.81
N GLY A 129 2.86 -2.99 11.20
CA GLY A 129 2.22 -4.08 10.47
C GLY A 129 1.92 -3.74 9.01
N GLY A 130 2.52 -2.69 8.46
CA GLY A 130 2.36 -2.35 7.06
C GLY A 130 2.80 -3.48 6.14
N ALA A 131 2.03 -3.68 5.08
CA ALA A 131 2.21 -4.77 4.13
C ALA A 131 3.59 -4.68 3.45
N PRO A 132 4.32 -5.81 3.29
CA PRO A 132 5.57 -5.86 2.52
C PRO A 132 5.36 -5.81 1.00
N GLU A 133 4.12 -5.89 0.51
CA GLU A 133 3.75 -5.86 -0.90
C GLU A 133 3.75 -4.46 -1.52
N GLU A 134 3.82 -4.39 -2.85
CA GLU A 134 3.87 -3.18 -3.70
C GLU A 134 2.74 -2.18 -3.42
N ILE A 135 1.57 -2.64 -2.97
CA ILE A 135 0.49 -1.74 -2.56
C ILE A 135 0.93 -0.75 -1.46
N ASN A 136 1.93 -1.12 -0.66
CA ASN A 136 2.42 -0.34 0.48
C ASN A 136 3.93 -0.01 0.38
N VAL A 137 4.62 -0.49 -0.65
CA VAL A 137 6.06 -0.28 -0.83
C VAL A 137 6.30 0.40 -2.17
N VAL A 138 7.00 1.54 -2.13
CA VAL A 138 7.26 2.39 -3.30
C VAL A 138 8.75 2.74 -3.39
N PRO A 139 9.24 3.14 -4.58
CA PRO A 139 10.55 3.75 -4.69
C PRO A 139 10.59 5.06 -3.87
N MET A 140 11.40 5.09 -2.83
CA MET A 140 11.55 6.24 -1.94
C MET A 140 13.03 6.60 -1.84
N ARG A 141 13.38 7.89 -1.96
CA ARG A 141 14.78 8.34 -1.82
C ARG A 141 15.37 7.83 -0.52
N SER A 142 16.56 7.24 -0.56
CA SER A 142 17.20 6.63 0.61
C SER A 142 17.44 7.64 1.73
N THR A 143 17.73 8.91 1.41
CA THR A 143 17.86 9.99 2.40
C THR A 143 16.54 10.31 3.11
N LEU A 144 15.42 10.20 2.40
CA LEU A 144 14.08 10.38 2.94
C LEU A 144 13.63 9.14 3.75
N ASN A 145 13.85 7.94 3.22
CA ASN A 145 13.46 6.67 3.80
C ASN A 145 14.25 6.34 5.09
N GLN A 146 15.55 6.67 5.12
CA GLN A 146 16.44 6.33 6.23
C GLN A 146 16.75 7.52 7.14
N GLY A 147 16.52 8.76 6.69
CA GLY A 147 16.88 9.97 7.42
C GLY A 147 18.39 10.23 7.48
N THR A 148 19.13 9.83 6.45
CA THR A 148 20.58 10.01 6.35
C THR A 148 20.94 11.43 5.87
N GLU A 149 22.25 11.71 5.74
CA GLU A 149 22.77 13.00 5.22
C GLU A 149 22.28 14.25 5.99
N GLY A 150 22.05 14.09 7.30
CA GLY A 150 21.56 15.18 8.15
C GLY A 150 20.08 15.53 7.93
N ARG A 151 19.35 14.75 7.13
CA ARG A 151 17.93 14.96 6.79
C ARG A 151 16.95 14.27 7.72
N TYR A 152 17.41 13.80 8.88
CA TYR A 152 16.54 13.06 9.80
C TYR A 152 15.30 13.88 10.18
N LEU A 153 15.44 15.16 10.53
CA LEU A 153 14.31 15.97 11.00
C LEU A 153 13.20 16.16 9.95
N ASP A 154 13.55 16.19 8.66
CA ASP A 154 12.65 16.30 7.52
C ASP A 154 12.37 14.96 6.83
N SER A 155 12.82 13.84 7.41
CA SER A 155 12.68 12.51 6.82
C SER A 155 11.33 11.83 7.08
N TYR A 156 11.01 10.86 6.23
CA TYR A 156 9.90 9.93 6.46
C TYR A 156 10.16 9.08 7.70
N ARG A 157 11.42 8.67 7.90
CA ARG A 157 11.84 7.95 9.11
C ARG A 157 11.47 8.68 10.40
N LYS A 158 11.67 10.00 10.46
CA LYS A 158 11.28 10.80 11.63
C LYS A 158 9.78 10.83 11.86
N LEU A 159 8.96 10.79 10.80
CA LEU A 159 7.51 10.64 10.95
C LEU A 159 7.16 9.33 11.62
N GLU A 160 7.72 8.23 11.15
CA GLU A 160 7.49 6.90 11.75
C GLU A 160 7.93 6.86 13.22
N ASP A 161 9.08 7.45 13.54
CA ASP A 161 9.59 7.51 14.92
C ASP A 161 8.71 8.40 15.82
N ASP A 162 8.17 9.50 15.31
CA ASP A 162 7.24 10.36 16.06
C ASP A 162 5.92 9.68 16.37
N ILE A 163 5.35 8.98 15.38
CA ILE A 163 4.11 8.20 15.52
C ILE A 163 4.31 7.13 16.59
N ALA A 164 5.41 6.37 16.50
CA ALA A 164 5.65 5.28 17.43
C ALA A 164 5.96 5.74 18.87
N ALA A 165 6.60 6.89 19.03
CA ALA A 165 6.90 7.46 20.34
C ALA A 165 5.65 7.99 21.07
N SER A 166 4.54 8.22 20.35
CA SER A 166 3.42 9.02 20.84
C SER A 166 2.08 8.31 20.63
N ARG A 167 1.80 7.28 21.45
CA ARG A 167 0.50 6.57 21.39
C ARG A 167 -0.65 7.55 21.59
N GLY A 168 -1.62 7.55 20.68
CA GLY A 168 -2.77 8.45 20.71
C GLY A 168 -2.51 9.86 20.13
N ALA A 169 -1.28 10.21 19.77
CA ALA A 169 -0.98 11.56 19.26
C ALA A 169 -1.19 11.69 17.74
N TYR A 170 -1.30 10.58 17.04
CA TYR A 170 -1.51 10.48 15.59
C TYR A 170 -2.64 9.50 15.32
N GLU A 171 -3.83 10.04 15.07
CA GLU A 171 -5.06 9.32 14.75
C GLU A 171 -5.57 9.78 13.37
N ASN A 172 -6.41 8.97 12.73
CA ASN A 172 -6.99 9.23 11.41
C ASN A 172 -5.92 9.63 10.38
N ILE A 173 -4.87 8.81 10.28
CA ILE A 173 -3.75 9.05 9.39
C ILE A 173 -4.22 8.88 7.94
N ASP A 174 -3.93 9.88 7.10
CA ASP A 174 -4.28 9.91 5.68
C ASP A 174 -3.04 10.33 4.88
N ILE A 175 -2.51 9.38 4.10
CA ILE A 175 -1.27 9.52 3.33
C ILE A 175 -1.66 9.66 1.86
N HIS A 176 -1.25 10.75 1.22
CA HIS A 176 -1.44 11.01 -0.20
C HIS A 176 -0.11 10.83 -0.92
N ILE A 177 -0.15 10.13 -2.06
CA ILE A 177 1.04 9.79 -2.86
C ILE A 177 0.84 10.38 -4.25
N GLU A 178 1.75 11.27 -4.64
CA GLU A 178 1.70 11.95 -5.94
C GLU A 178 2.73 11.35 -6.90
N TYR A 179 2.35 11.15 -8.16
CA TYR A 179 3.21 10.73 -9.27
C TYR A 179 3.32 11.84 -10.32
N ASP A 180 4.34 11.77 -11.19
CA ASP A 180 4.55 12.73 -12.28
C ASP A 180 3.60 12.48 -13.46
N GLY A 181 2.30 12.61 -13.20
CA GLY A 181 1.26 12.43 -14.21
C GLY A 181 1.05 10.99 -14.71
N PRO A 182 0.41 10.83 -15.88
CA PRO A 182 0.19 9.54 -16.52
C PRO A 182 1.51 8.84 -16.92
N PRO A 183 1.62 7.52 -16.74
CA PRO A 183 2.85 6.77 -16.99
C PRO A 183 3.10 6.41 -18.47
N GLY A 184 2.32 6.97 -19.41
CA GLY A 184 2.49 6.72 -20.85
C GLY A 184 1.96 5.37 -21.35
N VAL A 185 1.11 4.71 -20.57
CA VAL A 185 0.35 3.51 -20.96
C VAL A 185 -1.15 3.76 -20.78
N GLU A 186 -1.98 3.04 -21.53
CA GLU A 186 -3.44 3.15 -21.41
C GLU A 186 -3.90 2.84 -19.98
N PRO A 187 -4.88 3.58 -19.44
CA PRO A 187 -5.54 3.23 -18.18
C PRO A 187 -6.14 1.83 -18.19
N GLY A 188 -6.35 1.27 -17.00
CA GLY A 188 -6.92 -0.06 -16.82
C GLY A 188 -5.91 -1.20 -16.82
N THR A 189 -4.61 -0.91 -16.95
CA THR A 189 -3.55 -1.88 -16.64
C THR A 189 -3.36 -1.99 -15.13
N SER A 190 -3.06 -3.20 -14.63
CA SER A 190 -2.55 -3.34 -13.26
C SER A 190 -1.14 -2.73 -13.15
N LEU A 191 -0.67 -2.56 -11.90
CA LEU A 191 0.63 -1.93 -11.62
C LEU A 191 1.79 -2.53 -12.43
N SER A 192 1.77 -3.84 -12.69
CA SER A 192 2.80 -4.56 -13.45
C SER A 192 2.91 -4.11 -14.91
N GLY A 193 1.86 -3.51 -15.48
CA GLY A 193 1.86 -2.91 -16.82
C GLY A 193 2.46 -1.50 -16.87
N VAL A 194 2.71 -0.87 -15.72
CA VAL A 194 3.24 0.49 -15.63
C VAL A 194 4.76 0.49 -15.89
N PRO A 195 5.30 1.33 -16.78
CA PRO A 195 6.75 1.51 -16.94
C PRO A 195 7.43 1.98 -15.66
N GLN A 196 8.71 1.62 -15.49
CA GLN A 196 9.50 1.95 -14.29
C GLN A 196 9.39 3.44 -13.88
N ALA A 197 9.61 4.36 -14.82
CA ALA A 197 9.54 5.79 -14.54
C ALA A 197 8.16 6.25 -14.03
N GLY A 198 7.09 5.58 -14.45
CA GLY A 198 5.72 5.85 -14.02
C GLY A 198 5.38 5.33 -12.61
N ARG A 199 6.25 4.52 -11.99
CA ARG A 199 6.05 3.92 -10.66
C ARG A 199 6.77 4.67 -9.53
N VAL A 200 7.50 5.73 -9.84
CA VAL A 200 8.24 6.52 -8.84
C VAL A 200 7.38 7.70 -8.38
N PRO A 201 6.93 7.75 -7.12
CA PRO A 201 6.24 8.92 -6.59
C PRO A 201 7.17 10.14 -6.57
N VAL A 202 6.61 11.33 -6.75
CA VAL A 202 7.33 12.61 -6.64
C VAL A 202 7.17 13.26 -5.28
N LYS A 203 6.12 12.92 -4.52
CA LYS A 203 5.81 13.55 -3.23
C LYS A 203 4.90 12.66 -2.39
N PHE A 204 5.07 12.75 -1.08
CA PHE A 204 4.13 12.22 -0.09
C PHE A 204 3.60 13.36 0.78
N GLU A 205 2.30 13.36 1.06
CA GLU A 205 1.66 14.30 2.01
C GLU A 205 0.90 13.52 3.07
N VAL A 206 1.25 13.74 4.34
CA VAL A 206 0.69 13.00 5.47
C VAL A 206 -0.13 13.94 6.34
N TYR A 207 -1.41 13.61 6.45
CA TYR A 207 -2.39 14.24 7.32
C TYR A 207 -2.67 13.33 8.51
N SER A 208 -3.00 13.93 9.65
CA SER A 208 -3.42 13.21 10.86
C SER A 208 -4.15 14.16 11.80
N THR A 209 -4.83 13.59 12.78
CA THR A 209 -5.44 14.27 13.91
C THR A 209 -4.75 13.88 15.21
N ASP A 210 -4.90 14.67 16.27
CA ASP A 210 -4.56 14.23 17.63
C ASP A 210 -5.70 13.41 18.28
N ALA A 211 -5.50 12.95 19.51
CA ALA A 211 -6.51 12.22 20.29
C ALA A 211 -7.86 12.95 20.43
N GLY A 212 -7.87 14.28 20.31
CA GLY A 212 -9.09 15.09 20.35
C GLY A 212 -9.76 15.27 18.99
N GLY A 213 -9.22 14.67 17.93
CA GLY A 213 -9.68 14.86 16.56
C GLY A 213 -9.24 16.19 15.93
N VAL A 214 -8.32 16.92 16.56
CA VAL A 214 -7.83 18.20 16.02
C VAL A 214 -6.80 17.92 14.92
N PRO A 215 -6.96 18.48 13.71
CA PRO A 215 -5.99 18.29 12.63
C PRO A 215 -4.60 18.80 13.00
N ARG A 216 -3.59 17.98 12.74
CA ARG A 216 -2.17 18.35 12.85
C ARG A 216 -1.73 19.07 11.57
N VAL A 217 -0.66 19.85 11.65
CA VAL A 217 -0.03 20.43 10.45
C VAL A 217 0.42 19.28 9.54
N PRO A 218 -0.01 19.24 8.27
CA PRO A 218 0.40 18.20 7.34
C PRO A 218 1.91 18.18 7.15
N ARG A 219 2.48 16.99 6.98
CA ARG A 219 3.91 16.83 6.67
C ARG A 219 4.05 16.45 5.20
N THR A 220 4.86 17.23 4.49
CA THR A 220 5.13 17.04 3.06
C THR A 220 6.56 16.55 2.86
N PHE A 221 6.71 15.51 2.05
CA PHE A 221 7.99 14.86 1.76
C PHE A 221 8.22 14.81 0.26
N PRO A 222 9.05 15.71 -0.30
CA PRO A 222 9.49 15.61 -1.69
C PRO A 222 10.31 14.33 -1.88
N ASN A 223 9.99 13.58 -2.93
CA ASN A 223 10.69 12.35 -3.32
C ASN A 223 11.51 12.54 -4.61
N ARG A 224 11.75 13.80 -4.99
CA ARG A 224 12.49 14.22 -6.19
C ARG A 224 13.96 14.41 -5.94
#